data_AF-A0A5Q4E9P8-F1
#
_entry.id   AF-A0A5Q4E9P8-F1
#
_cell.length_a   1.000
_cell.length_b   1.000
_cell.length_c   1.000
_cell.angle_alpha   90.00
_cell.angle_beta   90.00
_cell.angle_gamma   90.00
#
_symmetry.space_group_name_H-M   'P 1'
#
loop_
_entity.id
_entity.type
_entity.pdbx_description
1 polymer ?
#
loop_
_entity_poly.entity_id
_entity_poly.type
_entity_poly.pdbx_seq_one_letter_code
_entity_poly.pdbx_strand_id
1 'polypeptide(L)'
;MQSYYPWNTNVLAKWIKQELDHYEKQHLEAVLQIQKHVIRSWLSDPMPVITLDHIYSIAQYRGWKVNQVIDWLGLQPGHVQQLMRQNISETSSSNALR
;
A
#
# COMPACT_ATOMS: atom_id res chain seq x y z
N MET A 1 -10.26 -16.57 17.08
CA MET A 1 -8.88 -16.49 16.54
C MET A 1 -8.92 -15.61 15.30
N GLN A 2 -8.28 -14.44 15.31
CA GLN A 2 -8.14 -13.64 14.09
C GLN A 2 -7.18 -14.40 13.17
N SER A 3 -7.70 -14.98 12.09
CA SER A 3 -6.87 -15.57 11.06
C SER A 3 -5.97 -14.47 10.50
N TYR A 4 -4.68 -14.55 10.83
CA TYR A 4 -3.68 -13.67 10.30
C TYR A 4 -3.43 -14.07 8.85
N TYR A 5 -3.91 -13.26 7.91
CA TYR A 5 -3.61 -13.44 6.50
C TYR A 5 -2.35 -12.64 6.19
N PRO A 6 -1.21 -13.28 5.89
CA PRO A 6 -0.02 -12.58 5.51
C PRO A 6 -0.23 -11.92 4.15
N TRP A 7 0.10 -10.63 4.07
CA TRP A 7 0.07 -9.89 2.82
C TRP A 7 1.10 -10.47 1.85
N ASN A 8 0.65 -11.08 0.75
CA ASN A 8 1.54 -11.57 -0.30
C ASN A 8 1.83 -10.45 -1.31
N THR A 9 2.78 -9.59 -0.99
CA THR A 9 3.11 -8.37 -1.77
C THR A 9 4.22 -8.59 -2.79
N ASN A 10 4.51 -9.84 -3.17
CA ASN A 10 5.55 -10.17 -4.16
C ASN A 10 5.36 -9.40 -5.48
N VAL A 11 4.11 -9.24 -5.89
CA VAL A 11 3.71 -8.45 -7.06
C VAL A 11 4.04 -6.96 -6.90
N LEU A 12 3.81 -6.39 -5.71
CA LEU A 12 4.17 -5.02 -5.38
C LEU A 12 5.69 -4.83 -5.39
N ALA A 13 6.42 -5.71 -4.71
CA ALA A 13 7.88 -5.64 -4.63
C ALA A 13 8.53 -5.78 -6.02
N LYS A 14 8.02 -6.67 -6.86
CA LYS A 14 8.49 -6.83 -8.24
C LYS A 14 8.25 -5.55 -9.05
N TRP A 15 7.07 -4.96 -8.95
CA TRP A 15 6.75 -3.73 -9.66
C TRP A 15 7.62 -2.55 -9.17
N ILE A 16 7.78 -2.37 -7.86
CA ILE A 16 8.65 -1.31 -7.32
C ILE A 16 10.07 -1.46 -7.85
N LYS A 17 10.63 -2.68 -7.90
CA LYS A 17 11.97 -2.89 -8.49
C LYS A 17 12.03 -2.43 -9.93
N GLN A 18 11.03 -2.81 -10.74
CA GLN A 18 10.96 -2.38 -12.15
C GLN A 18 10.86 -0.86 -12.27
N GLU A 19 10.02 -0.19 -11.47
CA GLU A 19 9.91 1.26 -11.51
C GLU A 19 11.17 1.97 -11.03
N LEU A 20 11.86 1.45 -10.02
CA LEU A 20 13.12 2.01 -9.53
C LEU A 20 14.29 1.80 -10.50
N ASP A 21 14.20 0.79 -11.37
CA ASP A 21 15.17 0.53 -12.43
C ASP A 21 14.87 1.38 -13.69
N HIS A 22 13.58 1.63 -13.98
CA HIS A 22 13.13 2.44 -15.12
C HIS A 22 13.16 3.95 -14.87
N TYR A 23 12.84 4.38 -13.65
CA TYR A 23 12.81 5.77 -13.22
C TYR A 23 13.85 6.00 -12.13
N GLU A 24 14.59 7.11 -12.20
CA GLU A 24 15.49 7.49 -11.11
C GLU A 24 14.72 7.48 -9.78
N LYS A 25 15.21 6.72 -8.80
CA LYS A 25 14.55 6.41 -7.51
C LYS A 25 13.86 7.59 -6.80
N GLN A 26 14.32 8.81 -7.05
CA GLN A 26 13.76 10.03 -6.48
C GLN A 26 12.37 10.39 -7.03
N HIS A 27 12.01 9.93 -8.23
CA HIS A 27 10.71 10.25 -8.83
C HIS A 27 9.58 9.39 -8.27
N LEU A 28 9.80 8.11 -7.99
CA LEU A 28 8.71 7.23 -7.54
C LEU A 28 8.13 7.64 -6.18
N GLU A 29 8.99 8.08 -5.25
CA GLU A 29 8.58 8.61 -3.94
C GLU A 29 7.70 9.85 -4.08
N ALA A 30 8.14 10.80 -4.92
CA ALA A 30 7.43 12.05 -5.16
C ALA A 30 6.10 11.82 -5.90
N VAL A 31 6.09 10.91 -6.88
CA VAL A 31 4.92 10.62 -7.71
C VAL A 31 3.86 9.83 -6.94
N LEU A 32 4.26 8.86 -6.12
CA LEU A 32 3.32 8.15 -5.26
C LEU A 32 2.92 8.95 -4.02
N GLN A 33 3.65 10.03 -3.71
CA GLN A 33 3.54 10.78 -2.44
C GLN A 33 3.75 9.87 -1.22
N ILE A 34 4.63 8.88 -1.35
CA ILE A 34 4.94 7.90 -0.30
C ILE A 34 6.38 8.10 0.15
N GLN A 35 6.58 8.08 1.46
CA GLN A 35 7.89 8.28 2.05
C GLN A 35 8.84 7.16 1.63
N LYS A 36 10.09 7.53 1.30
CA LYS A 36 11.19 6.60 0.94
C LYS A 36 11.29 5.36 1.81
N HIS A 37 11.20 5.55 3.11
CA HIS A 37 11.38 4.45 4.07
C HIS A 37 10.24 3.42 3.98
N VAL A 38 9.03 3.85 3.61
CA VAL A 38 7.88 2.98 3.35
C VAL A 38 8.09 2.18 2.06
N ILE A 39 8.54 2.82 0.98
CA ILE A 39 8.87 2.10 -0.26
C ILE A 39 9.99 1.08 -0.03
N ARG A 40 10.98 1.42 0.81
CA ARG A 40 12.03 0.47 1.21
C ARG A 40 11.47 -0.70 2.02
N SER A 41 10.57 -0.46 2.97
CA SER A 41 9.98 -1.56 3.76
C SER A 41 9.20 -2.52 2.87
N TRP A 42 8.54 -2.03 1.81
CA TRP A 42 7.88 -2.88 0.82
C TRP A 42 8.81 -3.84 0.07
N LEU A 43 10.11 -3.55 0.03
CA LEU A 43 11.12 -4.39 -0.63
C LEU A 43 11.85 -5.33 0.32
N SER A 44 11.93 -4.99 1.61
CA SER A 44 12.77 -5.70 2.59
C SER A 44 11.97 -6.44 3.66
N ASP A 45 10.77 -5.97 3.97
CA ASP A 45 9.92 -6.56 5.00
C ASP A 45 9.18 -7.76 4.41
N PRO A 46 9.23 -8.95 5.04
CA PRO A 46 8.36 -10.06 4.67
C PRO A 46 6.86 -9.72 4.82
N MET A 47 6.53 -8.69 5.61
CA MET A 47 5.16 -8.33 6.00
C MET A 47 4.94 -6.81 5.98
N PRO A 48 5.08 -6.15 4.81
CA PRO A 48 5.03 -4.71 4.75
C PRO A 48 3.65 -4.16 5.11
N VAL A 49 3.64 -3.06 5.86
CA VAL A 49 2.40 -2.31 6.14
C VAL A 49 1.98 -1.53 4.90
N ILE A 50 0.77 -1.80 4.42
CA ILE A 50 0.12 -1.09 3.32
C ILE A 50 -1.20 -0.54 3.84
N THR A 51 -1.41 0.75 3.65
CA THR A 51 -2.63 1.46 4.06
C THR A 51 -3.53 1.69 2.85
N LEU A 52 -4.76 2.13 3.12
CA LEU A 52 -5.70 2.46 2.04
C LEU A 52 -5.19 3.64 1.20
N ASP A 53 -4.51 4.61 1.83
CA ASP A 53 -3.88 5.74 1.13
C ASP A 53 -2.81 5.29 0.14
N HIS A 54 -1.98 4.31 0.51
CA HIS A 54 -1.02 3.73 -0.41
C HIS A 54 -1.70 3.08 -1.63
N ILE A 55 -2.84 2.42 -1.41
CA ILE A 55 -3.63 1.82 -2.50
C ILE A 55 -4.21 2.92 -3.41
N TYR A 56 -4.68 4.02 -2.84
CA TYR A 56 -5.14 5.18 -3.62
C TYR A 56 -4.00 5.79 -4.45
N SER A 57 -2.82 6.00 -3.86
CA SER A 57 -1.65 6.51 -4.59
C SER A 57 -1.26 5.63 -5.77
N ILE A 58 -1.23 4.30 -5.57
CA ILE A 58 -0.92 3.35 -6.65
C ILE A 58 -2.01 3.38 -7.73
N ALA A 59 -3.28 3.47 -7.32
CA ALA A 59 -4.41 3.57 -8.24
C ALA A 59 -4.32 4.82 -9.12
N GLN A 60 -4.02 5.97 -8.52
CA GLN A 60 -3.83 7.24 -9.24
C GLN A 60 -2.65 7.17 -10.20
N TYR A 61 -1.50 6.66 -9.76
CA TYR A 61 -0.32 6.52 -10.61
C TYR A 61 -0.58 5.63 -11.84
N ARG A 62 -1.29 4.53 -11.66
CA ARG A 62 -1.60 3.58 -12.75
C ARG A 62 -2.81 3.96 -13.59
N GLY A 63 -3.58 4.98 -13.20
CA GLY A 63 -4.89 5.27 -13.79
C GLY A 63 -5.90 4.15 -13.56
N TRP A 64 -5.77 3.40 -12.47
CA TRP A 64 -6.61 2.26 -12.12
C TRP A 64 -7.66 2.64 -11.07
N LYS A 65 -8.70 1.81 -10.97
CA LYS A 65 -9.62 1.84 -9.83
C LYS A 65 -9.02 1.10 -8.63
N VAL A 66 -9.41 1.49 -7.43
CA VAL A 66 -8.96 0.88 -6.16
C VAL A 66 -9.15 -0.64 -6.15
N ASN A 67 -10.30 -1.14 -6.62
CA ASN A 67 -10.56 -2.57 -6.68
C ASN A 67 -9.58 -3.30 -7.61
N GLN A 68 -9.16 -2.69 -8.71
CA GLN A 68 -8.15 -3.27 -9.60
C GLN A 68 -6.78 -3.37 -8.91
N VAL A 69 -6.43 -2.41 -8.05
CA VAL A 69 -5.20 -2.48 -7.25
C VAL A 69 -5.31 -3.57 -6.18
N ILE A 70 -6.46 -3.69 -5.51
CA ILE A 70 -6.73 -4.76 -4.53
C ILE A 70 -6.60 -6.14 -5.19
N ASP A 71 -7.20 -6.32 -6.36
CA ASP A 71 -7.15 -7.56 -7.13
C ASP A 71 -5.72 -7.85 -7.60
N TRP A 72 -5.01 -6.83 -8.11
CA TRP A 72 -3.62 -6.94 -8.55
C TRP A 72 -2.67 -7.32 -7.42
N LEU A 73 -2.89 -6.76 -6.22
CA LEU A 73 -2.16 -7.12 -5.00
C LEU A 73 -2.58 -8.49 -4.42
N GLY A 74 -3.59 -9.14 -5.00
CA GLY A 74 -4.10 -10.44 -4.53
C GLY A 74 -4.69 -10.39 -3.13
N LEU A 75 -5.23 -9.24 -2.72
CA LEU A 75 -5.71 -9.04 -1.35
C LEU A 75 -6.99 -9.84 -1.11
N GLN A 76 -6.88 -10.83 -0.23
CA GLN A 76 -8.04 -11.53 0.33
C GLN A 76 -9.00 -10.59 1.08
N PRO A 77 -10.30 -10.93 1.19
CA PRO A 77 -11.30 -10.10 1.88
C PRO A 77 -10.91 -9.68 3.31
N GLY A 78 -10.16 -10.52 4.03
CA GLY A 78 -9.64 -10.20 5.36
C GLY A 78 -8.69 -9.00 5.39
N HIS A 79 -7.85 -8.83 4.36
CA HIS A 79 -6.96 -7.68 4.23
C HIS A 79 -7.75 -6.40 3.94
N VAL A 80 -8.79 -6.48 3.10
CA VAL A 80 -9.67 -5.34 2.80
C VAL A 80 -10.40 -4.88 4.06
N GLN A 81 -10.88 -5.80 4.90
CA GLN A 81 -11.48 -5.44 6.19
C GLN A 81 -10.47 -4.83 7.17
N GLN A 82 -9.20 -5.22 7.11
CA GLN A 82 -8.15 -4.61 7.93
C GLN A 82 -7.84 -3.19 7.47
N LEU A 83 -7.72 -2.97 6.15
CA LEU A 83 -7.53 -1.65 5.55
C LEU A 83 -8.64 -0.67 5.94
N MET A 84 -9.89 -1.11 5.86
CA MET A 84 -11.04 -0.29 6.24
C MET A 84 -11.03 0.04 7.74
N ARG A 85 -10.67 -0.93 8.60
CA ARG A 85 -10.55 -0.69 10.04
C ARG A 85 -9.44 0.30 10.40
N GLN A 86 -8.29 0.21 9.74
CA GLN A 86 -7.19 1.15 9.92
C GLN A 86 -7.60 2.57 9.53
N ASN A 87 -8.26 2.74 8.36
CA ASN A 87 -8.73 4.04 7.90
C ASN A 87 -9.77 4.68 8.85
N ILE A 88 -10.71 3.89 9.39
CA ILE A 88 -11.69 4.36 10.38
C ILE A 88 -10.99 4.77 11.68
N SER A 89 -9.97 4.01 12.11
CA SER A 89 -9.19 4.33 13.31
C SER A 89 -8.38 5.61 13.16
N GLU A 90 -7.69 5.81 12.03
CA GLU A 90 -6.91 7.01 11.72
C GLU A 90 -7.82 8.26 11.63
N THR A 91 -9.00 8.11 11.02
CA THR A 91 -10.00 9.19 10.95
C THR A 91 -10.56 9.52 12.34
N SER A 92 -10.78 8.51 13.17
CA SER A 92 -11.31 8.68 14.53
C SER A 92 -10.28 9.32 15.47
N SER A 93 -9.01 8.96 15.36
CA SER A 93 -7.91 9.60 16.09
C SER A 93 -7.69 11.06 15.67
N SER A 94 -7.94 11.39 14.41
CA SER A 94 -7.86 12.77 13.90
C SER A 94 -9.02 13.66 14.39
N ASN A 95 -10.18 13.07 14.66
CA ASN A 95 -11.34 13.78 15.23
C ASN A 95 -11.33 13.89 16.76
N ALA A 96 -10.54 13.08 17.47
CA ALA A 96 -10.45 13.10 18.93
C ALA A 96 -9.57 14.22 19.51
N LEU A 97 -8.93 15.03 18.65
CA LEU A 97 -8.03 16.14 19.02
C LEU A 97 -8.58 17.52 18.63
N ARG A 98 -9.89 17.65 18.41
CA ARG A 98 -10.56 18.94 18.14
C ARG A 98 -11.46 19.37 19.29
#